data_AF-A0A8S3JHI0-F1
#
_entry.id   AF-A0A8S3JHI0-F1
#
_cell.length_a   1.000
_cell.length_b   1.000
_cell.length_c   1.000
_cell.angle_alpha   90.00
_cell.angle_beta   90.00
_cell.angle_gamma   90.00
#
_symmetry.space_group_name_H-M   'P 1'
#
loop_
_entity.id
_entity.type
_entity.pdbx_description
1 polymer ?
#
loop_
_entity_poly.entity_id
_entity_poly.type
_entity_poly.pdbx_seq_one_letter_code
_entity_poly.pdbx_strand_id
1 'polypeptide(L)'
;MKQCTQTKSTCKTCGECVDDLKLHICSNVEKCIHCGQNHKSNSLKCQVVKSFRSELTRKLLSSNNYSSASSLNKVNNSNQPNFQYLSSDFPRMSLPQYLPSNINNNMLNKMDDLLGKITELNNHLTNLELKYSKFEQFMIEKNTSDLSVKQNVNLLSQHSTDYKKELVHHSILIERHENV
;
A
#
# COMPACT_ATOMS: atom_id res chain seq x y z
N MET A 1 27.88 2.14 16.82
CA MET A 1 26.86 1.55 15.93
C MET A 1 25.71 1.04 16.79
N LYS A 2 24.52 1.62 16.70
CA LYS A 2 23.33 1.13 17.44
C LYS A 2 22.60 0.14 16.53
N GLN A 3 22.68 -1.16 16.84
CA GLN A 3 21.90 -2.18 16.14
C GLN A 3 20.44 -2.11 16.63
N CYS A 4 19.51 -1.99 15.70
CA CYS A 4 18.08 -2.06 15.97
C CYS A 4 17.67 -3.55 16.01
N THR A 5 17.50 -4.11 17.21
CA THR A 5 16.96 -5.46 17.40
C THR A 5 15.43 -5.41 17.41
N GLN A 6 14.80 -5.33 16.24
CA GLN A 6 13.38 -5.63 16.10
C GLN A 6 13.20 -7.15 15.90
N THR A 7 13.26 -7.90 17.01
CA THR A 7 13.02 -9.36 17.01
C THR A 7 11.55 -9.71 17.29
N LYS A 8 10.68 -8.70 17.49
CA LYS A 8 9.26 -8.91 17.79
C LYS A 8 8.44 -8.83 16.51
N SER A 9 7.82 -9.93 16.15
CA SER A 9 7.02 -10.09 14.95
C SER A 9 5.54 -10.17 15.33
N THR A 10 4.66 -9.48 14.59
CA THR A 10 3.23 -9.40 14.95
C THR A 10 2.43 -10.43 14.16
N CYS A 11 1.61 -11.23 14.84
CA CYS A 11 0.71 -12.17 14.19
C CYS A 11 -0.34 -11.39 13.38
N LYS A 12 -0.43 -11.69 12.07
CA LYS A 12 -1.36 -11.00 11.15
C LYS A 12 -2.84 -11.25 11.47
N THR A 13 -3.15 -12.35 12.16
CA THR A 13 -4.53 -12.79 12.39
C THR A 13 -5.06 -12.36 13.75
N CYS A 14 -4.28 -12.45 14.83
CA CYS A 14 -4.72 -12.04 16.16
C CYS A 14 -4.14 -10.68 16.62
N GLY A 15 -3.17 -10.11 15.90
CA GLY A 15 -2.55 -8.83 16.25
C GLY A 15 -1.59 -8.87 17.44
N GLU A 16 -1.26 -10.06 17.95
CA GLU A 16 -0.33 -10.22 19.09
C GLU A 16 1.14 -10.10 18.65
N CYS A 17 1.94 -9.39 19.45
CA CYS A 17 3.39 -9.32 19.27
C CYS A 17 4.05 -10.57 19.88
N VAL A 18 4.71 -11.37 19.04
CA VAL A 18 5.40 -12.59 19.43
C VAL A 18 6.86 -12.56 18.97
N ASP A 19 7.73 -13.22 19.73
CA ASP A 19 9.16 -13.29 19.37
C ASP A 19 9.39 -14.26 18.19
N ASP A 20 8.59 -15.34 18.09
CA ASP A 20 8.67 -16.32 17.01
C ASP A 20 7.29 -16.66 16.44
N LEU A 21 7.05 -16.25 15.19
CA LEU A 21 5.79 -16.52 14.47
C LEU A 21 5.52 -18.02 14.27
N LYS A 22 6.57 -18.87 14.27
CA LYS A 22 6.48 -20.31 14.03
C LYS A 22 5.95 -21.11 15.23
N LEU A 23 6.09 -20.57 16.44
CA LEU A 23 5.66 -21.22 17.69
C LEU A 23 4.36 -20.62 18.25
N HIS A 24 3.78 -19.64 17.55
CA HIS A 24 2.61 -18.93 18.01
C HIS A 24 1.31 -19.73 17.77
N ILE A 25 0.61 -20.08 18.85
CA ILE A 25 -0.76 -20.60 18.79
C ILE A 25 -1.72 -19.41 18.64
N CYS A 26 -2.22 -19.22 17.42
CA CYS A 26 -3.10 -18.11 17.10
C CYS A 26 -4.47 -18.27 17.74
N SER A 27 -4.85 -17.30 18.58
CA SER A 27 -6.18 -17.24 19.21
C SER A 27 -7.31 -16.90 18.23
N ASN A 28 -7.02 -16.59 16.96
CA ASN A 28 -7.98 -16.18 15.90
C ASN A 28 -8.93 -15.01 16.23
N VAL A 29 -8.73 -14.34 17.37
CA VAL A 29 -9.45 -13.13 17.75
C VAL A 29 -8.56 -11.93 17.48
N GLU A 30 -9.01 -11.05 16.59
CA GLU A 30 -8.32 -9.78 16.30
C GLU A 30 -8.31 -8.91 17.57
N LYS A 31 -7.12 -8.70 18.15
CA LYS A 31 -6.89 -7.78 19.25
C LYS A 31 -6.40 -6.45 18.72
N CYS A 32 -6.83 -5.37 19.38
CA CYS A 32 -6.41 -4.03 19.06
C CYS A 32 -4.94 -3.81 19.40
N ILE A 33 -4.16 -3.31 18.45
CA ILE A 33 -2.73 -3.01 18.65
C ILE A 33 -2.48 -1.92 19.70
N HIS A 34 -3.47 -1.08 20.00
CA HIS A 34 -3.32 0.06 20.91
C HIS A 34 -3.72 -0.24 22.36
N CYS A 35 -4.68 -1.13 22.58
CA CYS A 35 -5.19 -1.43 23.93
C CYS A 35 -5.25 -2.93 24.26
N GLY A 36 -4.88 -3.81 23.33
CA GLY A 36 -4.86 -5.26 23.53
C GLY A 36 -6.22 -5.93 23.68
N GLN A 37 -7.32 -5.18 23.54
CA GLN A 37 -8.69 -5.67 23.73
C GLN A 37 -9.26 -6.28 22.44
N ASN A 38 -10.32 -7.09 22.58
CA ASN A 38 -10.97 -7.83 21.49
C ASN A 38 -11.82 -6.91 20.59
N HIS A 39 -11.16 -6.10 19.77
CA HIS A 39 -11.78 -5.33 18.70
C HIS A 39 -10.73 -4.89 17.68
N LYS A 40 -11.20 -4.51 16.48
CA LYS A 40 -10.35 -3.93 15.44
C LYS A 40 -9.60 -2.69 15.91
N SER A 41 -8.36 -2.52 15.45
CA SER A 41 -7.47 -1.43 15.87
C SER A 41 -8.02 -0.03 15.61
N ASN A 42 -8.83 0.18 14.57
CA ASN A 42 -9.50 1.45 14.25
C ASN A 42 -10.97 1.50 14.71
N SER A 43 -11.39 0.61 15.61
CA SER A 43 -12.77 0.61 16.11
C SER A 43 -13.01 1.76 17.09
N LEU A 44 -14.23 2.33 17.08
CA LEU A 44 -14.71 3.29 18.08
C LEU A 44 -14.79 2.70 19.51
N LYS A 45 -14.70 1.37 19.63
CA LYS A 45 -14.57 0.67 20.91
C LYS A 45 -13.19 0.86 21.56
N CYS A 46 -12.17 1.28 20.81
CA CYS A 46 -10.84 1.55 21.33
C CYS A 46 -10.81 2.93 22.02
N GLN A 47 -10.45 2.96 23.31
CA GLN A 47 -10.32 4.23 24.05
C GLN A 47 -9.24 5.16 23.46
N VAL A 48 -8.15 4.59 22.94
CA VAL A 48 -7.08 5.35 22.27
C VAL A 48 -7.58 6.01 20.99
N VAL A 49 -8.29 5.27 20.14
CA VAL A 49 -8.89 5.82 18.90
C VAL A 49 -9.96 6.85 19.22
N LYS A 50 -10.79 6.59 20.23
CA LYS A 50 -11.86 7.49 20.66
C LYS A 50 -11.29 8.83 21.16
N SER A 51 -10.30 8.79 22.04
CA SER A 51 -9.63 10.00 22.54
C SER A 51 -8.92 10.75 21.41
N PHE A 52 -8.16 10.06 20.56
CA PHE A 52 -7.49 10.65 19.41
C PHE A 52 -8.46 11.35 18.45
N ARG A 53 -9.57 10.70 18.08
CA ARG A 53 -10.62 11.31 17.23
C ARG A 53 -11.25 12.52 17.90
N SER A 54 -11.55 12.44 19.21
CA SER A 54 -12.13 13.56 19.94
C SER A 54 -11.19 14.77 20.02
N GLU A 55 -9.89 14.54 20.15
CA GLU A 55 -8.89 15.60 20.17
C GLU A 55 -8.71 16.22 18.77
N LEU A 56 -8.74 15.41 17.72
CA LEU A 56 -8.68 15.88 16.34
C LEU A 56 -9.90 16.74 16.00
N THR A 57 -11.11 16.30 16.37
CA THR A 57 -12.34 17.11 16.23
C THR A 57 -12.27 18.38 17.08
N ARG A 58 -11.75 18.31 18.32
CA ARG A 58 -11.56 19.50 19.16
C ARG A 58 -10.62 20.50 18.49
N LYS A 59 -9.49 20.06 17.96
CA LYS A 59 -8.54 20.94 17.25
C LYS A 59 -9.18 21.61 16.05
N LEU A 60 -9.94 20.88 15.23
CA LEU A 60 -10.66 21.43 14.07
C LEU A 60 -11.73 22.47 14.48
N LEU A 61 -12.49 22.20 15.55
CA LEU A 61 -13.51 23.12 16.06
C LEU A 61 -12.89 24.32 16.79
N SER A 62 -11.78 24.16 17.50
CA SER A 62 -11.07 25.24 18.17
C SER A 62 -10.35 26.16 17.19
N SER A 63 -9.83 25.64 16.08
CA SER A 63 -9.21 26.48 15.02
C SER A 63 -10.22 27.40 14.31
N ASN A 64 -11.52 27.10 14.34
CA ASN A 64 -12.57 27.93 13.76
C ASN A 64 -13.17 28.96 14.74
N ASN A 65 -12.84 28.92 16.03
CA ASN A 65 -13.45 29.77 17.06
C ASN A 65 -12.62 30.99 17.48
N TYR A 66 -11.53 31.32 16.77
CA TYR A 66 -10.79 32.57 17.01
C TYR A 66 -11.45 33.82 16.42
N SER A 67 -12.64 33.70 15.84
CA SER A 67 -13.43 34.83 15.37
C SER A 67 -14.81 34.80 16.04
N SER A 68 -15.02 35.74 16.97
CA SER A 68 -16.32 36.13 17.57
C SER A 68 -16.70 35.44 18.89
N ALA A 69 -16.08 35.88 19.99
CA ALA A 69 -16.64 35.72 21.34
C ALA A 69 -16.64 37.06 22.08
N SER A 70 -17.51 37.96 21.64
CA SER A 70 -18.04 39.10 22.39
C SER A 70 -19.25 39.57 21.58
N SER A 71 -20.48 39.48 22.05
CA SER A 71 -20.95 40.17 23.25
C SER A 71 -22.29 39.60 23.74
N LEU A 72 -22.36 39.60 25.07
CA LEU A 72 -23.54 39.67 25.92
C LEU A 72 -24.67 40.52 25.30
N ASN A 73 -25.92 40.04 25.36
CA ASN A 73 -27.04 40.93 25.67
C ASN A 73 -28.25 40.20 26.29
N LYS A 74 -28.67 40.76 27.43
CA LYS A 74 -29.87 40.46 28.20
C LYS A 74 -31.12 40.55 27.32
N VAL A 75 -31.98 39.56 27.43
CA VAL A 75 -33.35 39.60 26.93
C VAL A 75 -34.22 40.33 27.94
N ASN A 76 -34.77 41.48 27.56
CA ASN A 76 -35.93 42.08 28.24
C ASN A 76 -37.07 42.24 27.22
N ASN A 77 -38.23 41.75 27.64
CA ASN A 77 -39.48 41.65 26.89
C ASN A 77 -40.24 42.99 26.89
N SER A 78 -40.73 43.44 25.74
CA SER A 78 -42.04 44.11 25.61
C SER A 78 -42.38 44.46 24.14
N ASN A 79 -43.35 43.74 23.59
CA ASN A 79 -44.44 44.19 22.70
C ASN A 79 -44.19 45.36 21.71
N GLN A 80 -44.03 45.06 20.41
CA GLN A 80 -44.97 45.48 19.36
C GLN A 80 -44.64 44.82 17.99
N PRO A 81 -45.65 44.52 17.15
CA PRO A 81 -45.44 43.95 15.82
C PRO A 81 -45.48 45.04 14.75
N ASN A 82 -44.32 45.41 14.22
CA ASN A 82 -44.18 45.96 12.87
C ASN A 82 -42.69 45.97 12.51
N PHE A 83 -42.20 44.82 12.04
CA PHE A 83 -40.87 44.75 11.44
C PHE A 83 -40.95 45.31 10.03
N GLN A 84 -40.73 46.62 9.91
CA GLN A 84 -40.49 47.25 8.63
C GLN A 84 -38.99 47.16 8.35
N TYR A 85 -38.61 46.25 7.45
CA TYR A 85 -37.21 46.08 7.04
C TYR A 85 -36.77 47.30 6.23
N LEU A 86 -36.04 48.22 6.85
CA LEU A 86 -35.34 49.29 6.13
C LEU A 86 -33.98 48.76 5.69
N SER A 87 -33.60 49.00 4.44
CA SER A 87 -32.29 48.58 3.90
C SER A 87 -31.09 49.17 4.67
N SER A 88 -31.31 50.12 5.57
CA SER A 88 -30.31 50.68 6.50
C SER A 88 -30.08 49.84 7.75
N ASP A 89 -30.97 48.90 8.09
CA ASP A 89 -30.88 48.06 9.30
C ASP A 89 -30.02 46.80 9.09
N PHE A 90 -29.62 46.54 7.83
CA PHE A 90 -28.69 45.48 7.51
C PHE A 90 -27.27 46.04 7.51
N PRO A 91 -26.31 45.43 8.23
CA PRO A 91 -24.91 45.80 8.09
C PRO A 91 -24.55 45.69 6.60
N ARG A 92 -24.06 46.79 6.01
CA ARG A 92 -23.54 46.76 4.64
C ARG A 92 -22.57 45.59 4.57
N MET A 93 -22.89 44.59 3.75
CA MET A 93 -21.93 43.54 3.46
C MET A 93 -20.65 44.23 3.01
N SER A 94 -19.57 43.99 3.75
CA SER A 94 -18.24 44.37 3.32
C SER A 94 -18.07 43.82 1.90
N LEU A 95 -17.97 44.73 0.93
CA LEU A 95 -17.54 44.39 -0.43
C LEU A 95 -16.32 43.48 -0.29
N PRO A 96 -16.19 42.37 -1.04
CA PRO A 96 -15.00 41.55 -0.98
C PRO A 96 -13.80 42.47 -1.20
N GLN A 97 -13.02 42.71 -0.15
CA GLN A 97 -11.74 43.38 -0.31
C GLN A 97 -10.97 42.50 -1.28
N TYR A 98 -10.65 43.08 -2.44
CA TYR A 98 -9.77 42.47 -3.42
C TYR A 98 -8.63 41.78 -2.67
N LEU A 99 -8.47 40.48 -2.93
CA LEU A 99 -7.43 39.65 -2.32
C LEU A 99 -6.11 40.43 -2.33
N PRO A 100 -5.41 40.54 -1.18
CA PRO A 100 -4.08 41.12 -1.19
C PRO A 100 -3.21 40.28 -2.13
N SER A 101 -2.53 40.95 -3.06
CA SER A 101 -1.70 40.40 -4.15
C SER A 101 -0.47 39.60 -3.69
N ASN A 102 -0.45 39.14 -2.45
CA ASN A 102 0.60 38.32 -1.86
C ASN A 102 0.01 36.95 -1.49
N ILE A 103 -0.50 36.24 -2.51
CA ILE A 103 -0.80 34.82 -2.38
C ILE A 103 0.55 34.15 -2.11
N ASN A 104 0.66 33.54 -0.94
CA ASN A 104 1.86 32.87 -0.45
C ASN A 104 2.22 31.72 -1.43
N ASN A 105 3.09 31.99 -2.41
CA ASN A 105 3.56 31.09 -3.48
C ASN A 105 4.05 29.73 -2.96
N ASN A 106 4.35 29.63 -1.67
CA ASN A 106 4.78 28.41 -1.00
C ASN A 106 3.75 27.26 -1.11
N MET A 107 2.45 27.53 -1.08
CA MET A 107 1.45 26.45 -1.22
C MET A 107 1.35 25.94 -2.67
N LEU A 108 1.44 26.84 -3.65
CA LEU A 108 1.48 26.48 -5.08
C LEU A 108 2.73 25.67 -5.41
N ASN A 109 3.91 26.13 -4.97
CA ASN A 109 5.16 25.40 -5.16
C ASN A 109 5.13 24.01 -4.53
N LYS A 110 4.52 23.85 -3.35
CA LYS A 110 4.34 22.53 -2.72
C LYS A 110 3.40 21.61 -3.51
N MET A 111 2.39 22.16 -4.16
CA MET A 111 1.51 21.38 -5.04
C MET A 111 2.24 20.96 -6.31
N ASP A 112 3.04 21.85 -6.90
CA ASP A 112 3.86 21.53 -8.08
C ASP A 112 4.93 20.47 -7.75
N ASP A 113 5.59 20.59 -6.60
CA ASP A 113 6.54 19.57 -6.09
C ASP A 113 5.85 18.22 -5.88
N LEU A 114 4.62 18.23 -5.34
CA LEU A 114 3.85 17.01 -5.14
C LEU A 114 3.47 16.38 -6.48
N LEU A 115 3.02 17.20 -7.44
CA LEU A 115 2.67 16.77 -8.78
C LEU A 115 3.88 16.14 -9.48
N GLY A 116 5.05 16.78 -9.40
CA GLY A 116 6.31 16.25 -9.92
C GLY A 116 6.66 14.89 -9.33
N LYS A 117 6.58 14.72 -8.01
CA LYS A 117 6.82 13.43 -7.34
C LYS A 117 5.82 12.35 -7.74
N ILE A 118 4.55 12.71 -7.93
CA ILE A 118 3.52 11.77 -8.39
C ILE A 118 3.81 11.33 -9.82
N THR A 119 4.19 12.26 -10.71
CA THR A 119 4.59 11.92 -12.09
C THR A 119 5.82 11.03 -12.12
N GLU A 120 6.83 11.31 -11.28
CA GLU A 120 8.03 10.48 -11.17
C GLU A 120 7.70 9.07 -10.67
N LEU A 121 6.89 8.95 -9.61
CA LEU A 121 6.41 7.65 -9.12
C LEU A 121 5.64 6.88 -10.19
N ASN A 122 4.79 7.57 -10.96
CA ASN A 122 4.04 6.93 -12.03
C ASN A 122 4.98 6.40 -13.12
N ASN A 123 5.98 7.18 -13.52
CA ASN A 123 6.99 6.73 -14.48
C ASN A 123 7.79 5.52 -13.98
N HIS A 124 8.15 5.50 -12.69
CA HIS A 124 8.80 4.35 -12.07
C HIS A 124 7.92 3.11 -12.09
N LEU A 125 6.62 3.25 -11.78
CA LEU A 125 5.66 2.15 -11.82
C LEU A 125 5.50 1.60 -13.24
N THR A 126 5.33 2.46 -14.25
CA THR A 126 5.22 2.03 -15.65
C THR A 126 6.50 1.32 -16.13
N ASN A 127 7.68 1.80 -15.74
CA ASN A 127 8.93 1.14 -16.08
C ASN A 127 9.08 -0.22 -15.37
N LEU A 128 8.66 -0.31 -14.11
CA LEU A 128 8.67 -1.56 -13.35
C LEU A 128 7.72 -2.59 -13.99
N GLU A 129 6.53 -2.17 -14.39
CA GLU A 129 5.57 -3.00 -15.10
C GLU A 129 6.13 -3.53 -16.42
N LEU A 130 6.77 -2.67 -17.22
CA LEU A 130 7.45 -3.07 -18.46
C LEU A 130 8.56 -4.10 -18.19
N LYS A 131 9.39 -3.89 -17.16
CA LYS A 131 10.46 -4.82 -16.79
C LYS A 131 9.91 -6.17 -16.34
N TYR A 132 8.83 -6.15 -15.57
CA TYR A 132 8.16 -7.36 -15.09
C TYR A 132 7.60 -8.17 -16.26
N SER A 133 6.91 -7.52 -17.21
CA SER A 133 6.40 -8.18 -18.42
C SER A 133 7.52 -8.82 -19.25
N LYS A 134 8.65 -8.12 -19.46
CA LYS A 134 9.82 -8.69 -20.16
C LYS A 134 10.41 -9.89 -19.42
N PHE A 135 10.43 -9.85 -18.09
CA PHE A 135 10.93 -10.95 -17.29
C PHE A 135 10.03 -12.18 -17.38
N GLU A 136 8.70 -12.01 -17.34
CA GLU A 136 7.77 -13.12 -17.57
C GLU A 136 7.96 -13.76 -18.94
N GLN A 137 8.11 -12.94 -19.98
CA GLN A 137 8.39 -13.44 -21.32
C GLN A 137 9.71 -14.23 -21.39
N PHE A 138 10.77 -13.71 -20.77
CA PHE A 138 12.06 -14.41 -20.67
C PHE A 138 11.92 -15.77 -19.96
N MET A 139 11.16 -15.85 -18.86
CA MET A 139 10.94 -17.10 -18.14
C MET A 139 10.21 -18.14 -19.00
N ILE A 140 9.22 -17.71 -19.78
CA ILE A 140 8.49 -18.59 -20.72
C ILE A 140 9.43 -19.11 -21.82
N GLU A 141 10.20 -18.22 -22.44
CA GLU A 141 11.17 -18.58 -23.49
C GLU A 141 12.24 -19.54 -22.95
N LYS A 142 12.77 -19.29 -21.76
CA LYS A 142 13.78 -20.14 -21.14
C LYS A 142 13.23 -21.53 -20.81
N ASN A 143 12.03 -21.62 -20.26
CA ASN A 143 11.37 -22.90 -19.99
C ASN A 143 11.13 -23.71 -21.28
N THR A 144 10.73 -23.03 -22.36
CA THR A 144 10.51 -23.65 -23.67
C THR A 144 11.84 -24.18 -24.25
N SER A 145 12.90 -23.37 -24.16
CA SER A 145 14.25 -23.76 -24.57
C SER A 145 14.74 -24.97 -23.79
N ASP A 146 14.58 -24.98 -22.46
CA ASP A 146 15.02 -26.08 -21.61
C ASP A 146 14.26 -27.39 -21.90
N LEU A 147 12.97 -27.30 -22.23
CA LEU A 147 12.20 -28.46 -22.68
C LEU A 147 12.75 -29.04 -23.99
N SER A 148 13.06 -28.17 -24.96
CA SER A 148 13.64 -28.59 -26.25
C SER A 148 15.03 -29.22 -26.08
N VAL A 149 15.90 -28.62 -25.26
CA VAL A 149 17.22 -29.18 -24.94
C VAL A 149 17.08 -30.54 -24.28
N LYS A 150 16.16 -30.70 -23.32
CA LYS A 150 15.90 -31.98 -22.65
C LYS A 150 15.44 -33.06 -23.64
N GLN A 151 14.57 -32.72 -24.58
CA GLN A 151 14.13 -33.63 -25.64
C GLN A 151 15.30 -34.06 -26.53
N ASN A 152 16.14 -33.12 -26.95
CA ASN A 152 17.31 -33.42 -27.79
C ASN A 152 18.32 -34.31 -27.07
N VAL A 153 18.60 -34.05 -25.78
CA VAL A 153 19.47 -34.89 -24.96
C VAL A 153 18.92 -36.31 -24.82
N ASN A 154 17.61 -36.45 -24.62
CA ASN A 154 16.98 -37.77 -24.55
C ASN A 154 17.09 -38.54 -25.87
N LEU A 155 16.85 -37.88 -27.01
CA LEU A 155 17.01 -38.49 -28.34
C LEU A 155 18.44 -38.94 -28.60
N LEU A 156 19.43 -38.08 -28.29
CA LEU A 156 20.84 -38.43 -28.40
C LEU A 156 21.22 -39.61 -27.50
N SER A 157 20.71 -39.65 -26.27
CA SER A 157 20.91 -40.77 -25.35
C SER A 157 20.33 -42.06 -25.91
N GLN A 158 19.13 -42.01 -26.50
CA GLN A 158 18.49 -43.18 -27.12
C GLN A 158 19.31 -43.68 -28.30
N HIS A 159 19.66 -42.80 -29.24
CA HIS A 159 20.53 -43.14 -30.38
C HIS A 159 21.85 -43.77 -29.93
N SER A 160 22.49 -43.21 -28.90
CA SER A 160 23.73 -43.76 -28.33
C SER A 160 23.53 -45.19 -27.80
N THR A 161 22.42 -45.46 -27.11
CA THR A 161 22.12 -46.82 -26.63
C THR A 161 21.85 -47.80 -27.77
N ASP A 162 21.19 -47.35 -28.83
CA ASP A 162 20.85 -48.20 -29.97
C ASP A 162 22.10 -48.52 -30.80
N TYR A 163 22.95 -47.55 -31.07
CA TYR A 163 24.26 -47.80 -31.69
C TYR A 163 25.12 -48.77 -30.87
N LYS A 164 25.11 -48.65 -29.53
CA LYS A 164 25.85 -49.58 -28.67
C LYS A 164 25.33 -51.01 -28.83
N LYS A 165 24.01 -51.21 -28.93
CA LYS A 165 23.43 -52.55 -29.17
C LYS A 165 23.80 -53.08 -30.55
N GLU A 166 23.72 -52.25 -31.59
CA GLU A 166 24.09 -52.64 -32.96
C GLU A 166 25.56 -53.05 -33.06
N LEU A 167 26.47 -52.30 -32.43
CA LEU A 167 27.90 -52.63 -32.37
C LEU A 167 28.14 -53.98 -31.70
N VAL A 168 27.48 -54.24 -30.55
CA VAL A 168 27.58 -55.54 -29.88
C VAL A 168 27.05 -56.67 -30.77
N HIS A 169 25.91 -56.46 -31.42
CA HIS A 169 25.33 -57.44 -32.33
C HIS A 169 26.27 -57.75 -33.50
N HIS A 170 26.84 -56.72 -34.13
CA HIS A 170 27.82 -56.90 -35.22
C HIS A 170 29.11 -57.58 -34.74
N SER A 171 29.62 -57.25 -33.55
CA SER A 171 30.79 -57.91 -32.96
C SER A 171 30.57 -59.41 -32.82
N ILE A 172 29.40 -59.83 -32.31
CA ILE A 172 29.04 -61.25 -32.18
C ILE A 172 28.95 -61.94 -33.54
N LEU A 173 28.40 -61.27 -34.57
CA LEU A 173 28.33 -61.83 -35.92
C LEU A 173 29.72 -62.05 -36.52
N ILE A 174 30.64 -61.11 -36.33
CA ILE A 174 32.03 -61.22 -36.82
C ILE A 174 32.74 -62.37 -36.11
N GLU A 175 32.68 -62.45 -34.77
CA GLU A 175 33.28 -63.55 -34.00
C GLU A 175 32.76 -64.92 -34.44
N ARG A 176 31.47 -65.03 -34.76
CA ARG A 176 30.90 -66.30 -35.26
C ARG A 176 31.38 -66.65 -36.66
N HIS A 177 31.63 -65.67 -37.51
CA HIS A 177 32.13 -65.90 -38.87
C HIS A 177 33.62 -66.26 -38.89
N GLU A 178 34.41 -65.78 -37.93
CA GLU A 178 35.84 -66.12 -37.82
C GLU A 178 36.10 -67.52 -37.21
N ASN A 179 35.11 -68.09 -36.52
CA ASN A 179 35.20 -69.40 -35.86
C ASN A 179 34.58 -70.57 -36.67
N VAL A 180 34.31 -70.37 -37.97
CA VAL A 180 33.82 -71.38 -38.93
C VAL A 180 34.86 -71.60 -40.01
#